data_AF-A0A7K9S9T9-F1
#
_entry.id   AF-A0A7K9S9T9-F1
#
_cell.length_a   1.000
_cell.length_b   1.000
_cell.length_c   1.000
_cell.angle_alpha   90.00
_cell.angle_beta   90.00
_cell.angle_gamma   90.00
#
_symmetry.space_group_name_H-M   'P 1'
#
loop_
_entity.id
_entity.type
_entity.pdbx_description
1 polymer ?
#
loop_
_entity_poly.entity_id
_entity_poly.type
_entity_poly.pdbx_seq_one_letter_code
_entity_poly.pdbx_strand_id
1 'polypeptide(L)'
;GHKHYGPGGAYSGLAGRDASRAFASGDFTPAGLVDDVSGLSPPELLSIHSWLSFYRDNYDPVGKLVGRFYDENGAPTEALREAEAAIEEALKFQAEDEQKKQQFPPCNSEWSSAKGTRFWCSRQSGGVHRDWAGVPRQLFSPGGRGSRCACVRSSGPPWGQPHSFPHSDTGDLQHPHLRQFEGCPPLAEQCALLT
;
A
#
# COMPACT_ATOMS: atom_id res chain seq x y z
N GLY A 1 3.65 -29.22 7.05
CA GLY A 1 4.64 -29.56 6.00
C GLY A 1 4.12 -30.58 4.99
N HIS A 2 4.26 -31.89 5.25
CA HIS A 2 4.12 -32.95 4.23
C HIS A 2 2.82 -32.91 3.39
N LYS A 3 1.65 -32.61 3.98
CA LYS A 3 0.39 -32.51 3.24
C LYS A 3 0.39 -31.43 2.13
N HIS A 4 1.21 -30.40 2.29
CA HIS A 4 1.29 -29.25 1.38
C HIS A 4 2.42 -29.41 0.35
N TYR A 5 3.62 -29.79 0.82
CA TYR A 5 4.84 -29.82 0.01
C TYR A 5 5.29 -31.23 -0.39
N GLY A 6 4.69 -32.28 0.17
CA GLY A 6 4.98 -33.66 -0.21
C GLY A 6 4.43 -34.00 -1.61
N PRO A 7 4.80 -35.16 -2.18
CA PRO A 7 4.30 -35.59 -3.49
C PRO A 7 2.77 -35.55 -3.57
N GLY A 8 2.23 -34.95 -4.63
CA GLY A 8 0.78 -34.77 -4.83
C GLY A 8 0.16 -33.59 -4.06
N GLY A 9 0.93 -32.87 -3.23
CA GLY A 9 0.50 -31.63 -2.59
C GLY A 9 0.47 -30.45 -3.55
N ALA A 10 -0.41 -29.47 -3.27
CA ALA A 10 -0.58 -28.27 -4.10
C ALA A 10 0.69 -27.42 -4.24
N TYR A 11 1.60 -27.52 -3.27
CA TYR A 11 2.87 -26.79 -3.22
C TYR A 11 4.08 -27.70 -3.36
N SER A 12 3.89 -28.91 -3.90
CA SER A 12 4.97 -29.88 -4.11
C SER A 12 6.11 -29.35 -4.98
N GLY A 13 5.82 -28.46 -5.93
CA GLY A 13 6.82 -27.78 -6.75
C GLY A 13 7.82 -26.93 -5.96
N LEU A 14 7.48 -26.50 -4.74
CA LEU A 14 8.36 -25.69 -3.88
C LEU A 14 9.35 -26.53 -3.07
N ALA A 15 9.18 -27.86 -3.01
CA ALA A 15 10.01 -28.72 -2.18
C ALA A 15 11.47 -28.78 -2.70
N GLY A 16 12.43 -28.54 -1.81
CA GLY A 16 13.86 -28.72 -2.08
C GLY A 16 14.46 -27.72 -3.08
N ARG A 17 13.82 -26.56 -3.28
CA ARG A 17 14.31 -25.52 -4.19
C ARG A 17 14.04 -24.12 -3.64
N ASP A 18 14.76 -23.15 -4.18
CA ASP A 18 14.36 -21.74 -4.08
C ASP A 18 13.39 -21.42 -5.22
N ALA A 19 12.18 -21.04 -4.84
CA ALA A 19 11.13 -20.58 -5.75
C ALA A 19 10.58 -19.23 -5.27
N SER A 20 11.47 -18.37 -4.76
CA SER A 20 11.13 -17.06 -4.19
C SER A 20 10.19 -16.24 -5.08
N ARG A 21 10.38 -16.26 -6.41
CA ARG A 21 9.49 -15.54 -7.35
C ARG A 21 8.06 -16.06 -7.33
N ALA A 22 7.84 -17.37 -7.21
CA ALA A 22 6.51 -17.97 -7.25
C ALA A 22 5.59 -17.48 -6.12
N PHE A 23 6.17 -17.07 -4.99
CA PHE A 23 5.43 -16.47 -3.88
C PHE A 23 4.89 -15.07 -4.17
N ALA A 24 5.52 -14.34 -5.08
CA ALA A 24 5.04 -13.06 -5.59
C ALA A 24 4.08 -13.24 -6.77
N SER A 25 4.47 -14.02 -7.76
CA SER A 25 3.74 -14.15 -9.04
C SER A 25 2.52 -15.08 -8.95
N GLY A 26 2.49 -16.01 -8.00
CA GLY A 26 1.52 -17.10 -7.95
C GLY A 26 1.71 -18.14 -9.05
N ASP A 27 2.79 -18.07 -9.84
CA ASP A 27 3.10 -19.03 -10.89
C ASP A 27 3.89 -20.23 -10.31
N PHE A 28 3.17 -21.33 -10.07
CA PHE A 28 3.74 -22.60 -9.59
C PHE A 28 4.06 -23.59 -10.73
N THR A 29 4.06 -23.14 -11.99
CA THR A 29 4.55 -23.94 -13.11
C THR A 29 6.08 -23.99 -13.12
N PRO A 30 6.72 -24.94 -13.84
CA PRO A 30 8.18 -25.00 -13.91
C PRO A 30 8.87 -23.69 -14.33
N ALA A 31 8.18 -22.83 -15.09
CA ALA A 31 8.71 -21.52 -15.50
C ALA A 31 8.73 -20.49 -14.36
N GLY A 32 7.76 -20.55 -13.43
CA GLY A 32 7.66 -19.65 -12.29
C GLY A 32 8.46 -20.08 -11.06
N LEU A 33 8.89 -21.35 -11.00
CA LEU A 33 9.69 -21.92 -9.92
C LEU A 33 11.18 -21.52 -10.02
N VAL A 34 11.44 -20.22 -9.94
CA VAL A 34 12.78 -19.60 -10.03
C VAL A 34 13.07 -18.74 -8.80
N ASP A 35 14.36 -18.52 -8.54
CA ASP A 35 14.87 -17.78 -7.39
C ASP A 35 15.05 -16.27 -7.65
N ASP A 36 15.07 -15.86 -8.92
CA ASP A 36 15.31 -14.47 -9.32
C ASP A 36 14.14 -13.58 -8.94
N VAL A 37 14.36 -12.58 -8.09
CA VAL A 37 13.34 -11.60 -7.65
C VAL A 37 13.55 -10.20 -8.27
N SER A 38 14.50 -10.07 -9.18
CA SER A 38 14.76 -8.81 -9.88
C SER A 38 13.55 -8.37 -10.71
N GLY A 39 13.32 -7.05 -10.80
CA GLY A 39 12.23 -6.48 -11.59
C GLY A 39 10.82 -6.75 -11.04
N LEU A 40 10.68 -7.33 -9.85
CA LEU A 40 9.39 -7.37 -9.15
C LEU A 40 8.97 -5.95 -8.72
N SER A 41 7.67 -5.70 -8.77
CA SER A 41 7.08 -4.45 -8.30
C SER A 41 7.11 -4.35 -6.76
N PRO A 42 6.97 -3.14 -6.18
CA PRO A 42 6.92 -2.98 -4.74
C PRO A 42 5.87 -3.86 -4.04
N PRO A 43 4.61 -3.99 -4.53
CA PRO A 43 3.63 -4.91 -3.93
C PRO A 43 4.05 -6.39 -3.98
N GLU A 44 4.73 -6.81 -5.04
CA GLU A 44 5.25 -8.18 -5.18
C GLU A 44 6.39 -8.46 -4.19
N LEU A 45 7.30 -7.50 -4.00
CA LEU A 45 8.35 -7.57 -2.98
C LEU A 45 7.78 -7.62 -1.56
N LEU A 46 6.73 -6.84 -1.27
CA LEU A 46 6.00 -6.92 0.00
C LEU A 46 5.32 -8.27 0.21
N SER A 47 4.86 -8.93 -0.87
CA SER A 47 4.36 -10.31 -0.80
C SER A 47 5.47 -11.28 -0.38
N ILE A 48 6.67 -11.19 -0.99
CA ILE A 48 7.83 -12.00 -0.59
C ILE A 48 8.18 -11.78 0.88
N HIS A 49 8.25 -10.51 1.31
CA HIS A 49 8.52 -10.17 2.71
C HIS A 49 7.49 -10.81 3.67
N SER A 50 6.20 -10.79 3.29
CA SER A 50 5.13 -11.42 4.07
C SER A 50 5.30 -12.93 4.15
N TRP A 51 5.66 -13.60 3.05
CA TRP A 51 5.97 -15.03 3.04
C TRP A 51 7.21 -15.36 3.89
N LEU A 52 8.26 -14.54 3.85
CA LEU A 52 9.43 -14.70 4.71
C LEU A 52 9.06 -14.65 6.19
N SER A 53 8.22 -13.69 6.61
CA SER A 53 7.70 -13.63 7.98
C SER A 53 6.89 -14.89 8.31
N PHE A 54 5.95 -15.27 7.44
CA PHE A 54 5.15 -16.48 7.63
C PHE A 54 6.02 -17.72 7.86
N TYR A 55 7.03 -17.97 7.01
CA TYR A 55 7.91 -19.13 7.20
C TYR A 55 8.74 -19.04 8.47
N ARG A 56 9.25 -17.86 8.82
CA ARG A 56 9.99 -17.64 10.06
C ARG A 56 9.15 -17.90 11.31
N ASP A 57 7.87 -17.55 11.26
CA ASP A 57 6.94 -17.69 12.38
C ASP A 57 6.37 -19.12 12.50
N ASN A 58 6.38 -19.90 11.42
CA ASN A 58 5.70 -21.21 11.35
C ASN A 58 6.64 -22.41 11.13
N TYR A 59 7.93 -22.19 10.85
CA TYR A 59 8.90 -23.25 10.57
C TYR A 59 10.27 -22.91 11.19
N ASP A 60 10.96 -23.94 11.68
CA ASP A 60 12.32 -23.78 12.19
C ASP A 60 13.32 -23.57 11.05
N PRO A 61 14.09 -22.47 11.05
CA PRO A 61 15.14 -22.28 10.06
C PRO A 61 16.29 -23.26 10.31
N VAL A 62 16.68 -24.02 9.27
CA VAL A 62 17.74 -25.04 9.36
C VAL A 62 19.08 -24.61 8.76
N GLY A 63 19.14 -23.45 8.11
CA GLY A 63 20.35 -22.94 7.48
C GLY A 63 20.09 -21.89 6.42
N LYS A 64 21.14 -21.56 5.65
CA LYS A 64 21.09 -20.68 4.48
C LYS A 64 21.33 -21.51 3.22
N LEU A 65 20.64 -21.17 2.13
CA LEU A 65 20.85 -21.81 0.84
C LEU A 65 22.01 -21.14 0.10
N VAL A 66 23.08 -21.89 -0.17
CA VAL A 66 24.16 -21.45 -1.05
C VAL A 66 23.60 -21.31 -2.46
N GLY A 67 23.73 -20.12 -3.06
CA GLY A 67 23.13 -19.80 -4.36
C GLY A 67 22.99 -18.29 -4.56
N ARG A 68 21.83 -17.86 -5.08
CA ARG A 68 21.59 -16.45 -5.44
C ARG A 68 21.77 -15.49 -4.28
N PHE A 69 21.30 -15.85 -3.08
CA PHE A 69 21.20 -14.92 -1.94
C PHE A 69 22.35 -15.06 -0.92
N TYR A 70 22.99 -16.23 -0.85
CA TYR A 70 24.10 -16.49 0.06
C TYR A 70 25.22 -17.26 -0.64
N ASP A 71 26.46 -16.93 -0.34
CA ASP A 71 27.62 -17.65 -0.84
C ASP A 71 27.93 -18.94 -0.03
N GLU A 72 28.99 -19.63 -0.40
CA GLU A 72 29.48 -20.87 0.24
C GLU A 72 29.85 -20.71 1.73
N ASN A 73 30.12 -19.48 2.18
CA ASN A 73 30.40 -19.15 3.58
C ASN A 73 29.14 -18.66 4.32
N GLY A 74 27.99 -18.63 3.64
CA GLY A 74 26.75 -18.09 4.17
C GLY A 74 26.71 -16.56 4.26
N ALA A 75 27.62 -15.87 3.57
CA ALA A 75 27.63 -14.41 3.51
C ALA A 75 26.59 -13.91 2.47
N PRO A 76 25.91 -12.77 2.73
CA PRO A 76 25.01 -12.13 1.77
C PRO A 76 25.69 -11.84 0.44
N THR A 77 25.04 -12.24 -0.66
CA THR A 77 25.42 -11.83 -2.01
C THR A 77 24.90 -10.42 -2.31
N GLU A 78 25.30 -9.85 -3.44
CA GLU A 78 24.74 -8.57 -3.88
C GLU A 78 23.24 -8.65 -4.20
N ALA A 79 22.80 -9.76 -4.80
CA ALA A 79 21.38 -9.97 -5.10
C ALA A 79 20.50 -9.97 -3.84
N LEU A 80 21.02 -10.46 -2.69
CA LEU A 80 20.29 -10.35 -1.42
C LEU A 80 20.21 -8.91 -0.95
N ARG A 81 21.32 -8.16 -0.99
CA ARG A 81 21.33 -6.76 -0.56
C ARG A 81 20.39 -5.90 -1.40
N GLU A 82 20.37 -6.09 -2.71
CA GLU A 82 19.45 -5.39 -3.62
C GLU A 82 18.00 -5.72 -3.30
N ALA A 83 17.66 -7.00 -3.09
CA ALA A 83 16.30 -7.42 -2.75
C ALA A 83 15.85 -6.86 -1.38
N GLU A 84 16.71 -6.93 -0.36
CA GLU A 84 16.43 -6.39 0.97
C GLU A 84 16.26 -4.86 0.95
N ALA A 85 17.11 -4.14 0.21
CA ALA A 85 16.99 -2.70 0.05
C ALA A 85 15.69 -2.30 -0.66
N ALA A 86 15.31 -3.02 -1.72
CA ALA A 86 14.06 -2.78 -2.43
C ALA A 86 12.81 -3.09 -1.56
N ILE A 87 12.88 -4.13 -0.73
CA ILE A 87 11.83 -4.44 0.26
C ILE A 87 11.75 -3.32 1.31
N GLU A 88 12.88 -2.84 1.83
CA GLU A 88 12.92 -1.76 2.81
C GLU A 88 12.32 -0.47 2.25
N GLU A 89 12.65 -0.12 1.00
CA GLU A 89 12.05 1.02 0.30
C GLU A 89 10.53 0.84 0.11
N ALA A 90 10.09 -0.34 -0.31
CA ALA A 90 8.66 -0.65 -0.47
C ALA A 90 7.89 -0.54 0.86
N LEU A 91 8.47 -1.00 1.97
CA LEU A 91 7.88 -0.89 3.31
C LEU A 91 7.77 0.56 3.76
N LYS A 92 8.81 1.37 3.52
CA LYS A 92 8.77 2.82 3.82
C LYS A 92 7.66 3.51 3.02
N PHE A 93 7.58 3.24 1.73
CA PHE A 93 6.53 3.80 0.87
C PHE A 93 5.13 3.38 1.33
N GLN A 94 4.95 2.09 1.68
CA GLN A 94 3.67 1.59 2.22
C GLN A 94 3.28 2.28 3.52
N ALA A 95 4.22 2.47 4.45
CA ALA A 95 3.98 3.16 5.71
C ALA A 95 3.60 4.63 5.50
N GLU A 96 4.29 5.33 4.59
CA GLU A 96 3.95 6.71 4.23
C GLU A 96 2.57 6.82 3.55
N ASP A 97 2.24 5.90 2.63
CA ASP A 97 0.94 5.88 1.97
C ASP A 97 -0.19 5.63 2.97
N GLU A 98 -0.02 4.69 3.89
CA GLU A 98 -1.01 4.42 4.94
C GLU A 98 -1.16 5.63 5.87
N GLN A 99 -0.07 6.30 6.26
CA GLN A 99 -0.16 7.54 7.04
C GLN A 99 -0.91 8.66 6.29
N LYS A 100 -0.61 8.84 4.99
CA LYS A 100 -1.33 9.79 4.13
C LYS A 100 -2.80 9.42 3.97
N LYS A 101 -3.12 8.13 3.94
CA LYS A 101 -4.50 7.63 3.88
C LYS A 101 -5.26 7.87 5.18
N GLN A 102 -4.60 7.79 6.33
CA GLN A 102 -5.22 8.17 7.62
C GLN A 102 -5.57 9.67 7.64
N GLN A 103 -4.67 10.53 7.14
CA GLN A 103 -4.91 11.97 7.05
C GLN A 103 -5.94 12.33 5.97
N PHE A 104 -5.83 11.72 4.79
CA PHE A 104 -6.58 12.06 3.58
C PHE A 104 -7.18 10.82 2.90
N PRO A 105 -8.12 10.12 3.57
CA PRO A 105 -8.69 8.90 3.00
C PRO A 105 -9.41 9.21 1.69
N PRO A 106 -9.39 8.28 0.70
CA PRO A 106 -10.18 8.41 -0.51
C PRO A 106 -11.66 8.67 -0.21
N CYS A 107 -12.29 9.52 -1.03
CA CYS A 107 -13.74 9.73 -0.94
C CYS A 107 -14.50 8.46 -1.32
N ASN A 108 -15.72 8.33 -0.78
CA ASN A 108 -16.68 7.42 -1.39
C ASN A 108 -17.13 8.01 -2.73
N SER A 109 -17.33 7.19 -3.75
CA SER A 109 -17.71 7.67 -5.07
C SER A 109 -18.67 6.71 -5.77
N GLU A 110 -19.58 7.30 -6.54
CA GLU A 110 -20.42 6.61 -7.50
C GLU A 110 -20.33 7.31 -8.85
N TRP A 111 -20.46 6.55 -9.93
CA TRP A 111 -20.49 7.08 -11.28
C TRP A 111 -21.64 6.48 -12.07
N SER A 112 -22.26 7.30 -12.91
CA SER A 112 -23.20 6.84 -13.93
C SER A 112 -23.11 7.72 -15.16
N SER A 113 -23.38 7.15 -16.33
CA SER A 113 -23.40 7.90 -17.59
C SER A 113 -24.40 9.06 -17.60
N ALA A 114 -25.51 8.96 -16.88
CA ALA A 114 -26.55 9.99 -16.86
C ALA A 114 -26.29 11.11 -15.84
N LYS A 115 -25.54 10.86 -14.76
CA LYS A 115 -25.38 11.79 -13.63
C LYS A 115 -23.93 12.23 -13.39
N GLY A 116 -22.98 11.72 -14.18
CA GLY A 116 -21.56 11.95 -13.97
C GLY A 116 -21.03 11.27 -12.71
N THR A 117 -20.03 11.90 -12.08
CA THR A 117 -19.38 11.39 -10.86
C THR A 117 -19.95 12.11 -9.65
N ARG A 118 -20.40 11.36 -8.65
CA ARG A 118 -20.70 11.90 -7.32
C ARG A 118 -19.74 11.30 -6.31
N PHE A 119 -19.16 12.14 -5.46
CA PHE A 119 -18.34 11.69 -4.34
C PHE A 119 -18.78 12.37 -3.04
N TRP A 120 -18.59 11.66 -1.93
CA TRP A 120 -18.96 12.13 -0.61
C TRP A 120 -18.01 11.59 0.45
N CYS A 121 -18.02 12.28 1.59
CA CYS A 121 -17.26 11.93 2.76
C CYS A 121 -18.19 11.51 3.89
N SER A 122 -17.80 10.47 4.60
CA SER A 122 -18.50 10.03 5.80
C SER A 122 -17.47 9.63 6.87
N ARG A 123 -17.96 9.17 8.02
CA ARG A 123 -17.11 8.56 9.06
C ARG A 123 -16.42 7.27 8.61
N GLN A 124 -16.81 6.74 7.44
CA GLN A 124 -16.19 5.58 6.81
C GLN A 124 -15.99 5.86 5.31
N SER A 125 -14.78 6.28 4.95
CA SER A 125 -14.39 6.55 3.56
C SER A 125 -13.00 5.97 3.32
N GLY A 126 -12.77 5.40 2.13
CA GLY A 126 -11.45 4.87 1.76
C GLY A 126 -10.92 3.75 2.65
N GLY A 127 -11.81 3.02 3.34
CA GLY A 127 -11.46 1.96 4.28
C GLY A 127 -11.01 2.44 5.67
N VAL A 128 -11.10 3.74 5.97
CA VAL A 128 -10.71 4.33 7.26
C VAL A 128 -11.96 4.68 8.07
N HIS A 129 -12.00 4.30 9.35
CA HIS A 129 -13.04 4.69 10.31
C HIS A 129 -12.57 5.85 11.20
N ARG A 130 -13.41 6.87 11.39
CA ARG A 130 -13.06 8.13 12.06
C ARG A 130 -14.29 8.80 12.70
N ASP A 131 -14.05 9.73 13.61
CA ASP A 131 -15.07 10.50 14.35
C ASP A 131 -15.66 11.68 13.56
N TRP A 132 -14.99 12.11 12.48
CA TRP A 132 -15.43 13.17 11.58
C TRP A 132 -15.74 12.65 10.16
N ALA A 133 -16.67 13.32 9.46
CA ALA A 133 -16.96 13.04 8.04
C ALA A 133 -16.07 13.88 7.12
N GLY A 134 -16.06 15.19 7.33
CA GLY A 134 -15.23 16.13 6.56
C GLY A 134 -15.79 16.36 5.16
N VAL A 135 -14.97 16.97 4.31
CA VAL A 135 -15.42 17.48 3.00
C VAL A 135 -14.53 16.96 1.87
N PRO A 136 -15.09 16.71 0.67
CA PRO A 136 -14.29 16.32 -0.48
C PRO A 136 -13.36 17.44 -0.96
N ARG A 137 -12.11 17.07 -1.28
CA ARG A 137 -11.11 17.94 -1.92
C ARG A 137 -10.33 17.18 -2.99
N GLN A 138 -9.81 17.91 -3.95
CA GLN A 138 -8.79 17.43 -4.86
C GLN A 138 -7.45 17.41 -4.13
N LEU A 139 -6.87 16.23 -3.93
CA LEU A 139 -5.52 16.06 -3.40
C LEU A 139 -4.56 15.79 -4.56
N PHE A 140 -3.55 16.64 -4.71
CA PHE A 140 -2.50 16.52 -5.72
C PHE A 140 -1.27 15.84 -5.13
N SER A 141 -0.77 14.82 -5.82
CA SER A 141 0.51 14.21 -5.45
C SER A 141 1.67 15.11 -5.87
N PRO A 142 2.70 15.31 -5.03
CA PRO A 142 3.91 16.01 -5.43
C PRO A 142 4.50 15.42 -6.72
N GLY A 143 4.77 16.25 -7.73
CA GLY A 143 5.30 15.82 -9.03
C GLY A 143 4.32 15.06 -9.93
N GLY A 144 3.10 14.78 -9.47
CA GLY A 144 2.06 14.11 -10.25
C GLY A 144 1.30 15.07 -11.18
N ARG A 145 0.75 14.54 -12.28
CA ARG A 145 -0.07 15.31 -13.25
C ARG A 145 -1.57 15.30 -12.94
N GLY A 146 -1.99 14.62 -11.88
CA GLY A 146 -3.40 14.42 -11.55
C GLY A 146 -3.72 14.71 -10.09
N SER A 147 -5.02 14.77 -9.79
CA SER A 147 -5.54 14.78 -8.43
C SER A 147 -6.48 13.61 -8.22
N ARG A 148 -6.64 13.22 -6.95
CA ARG A 148 -7.70 12.31 -6.52
C ARG A 148 -8.64 13.00 -5.54
N CYS A 149 -9.84 12.46 -5.38
CA CYS A 149 -10.69 12.89 -4.27
C CYS A 149 -10.12 12.38 -2.94
N ALA A 150 -10.04 13.27 -1.96
CA ALA A 150 -9.74 12.95 -0.57
C ALA A 150 -10.74 13.62 0.36
N CYS A 151 -11.07 12.93 1.44
CA CYS A 151 -11.88 13.50 2.52
C CYS A 151 -10.99 14.24 3.50
N VAL A 152 -11.32 15.51 3.73
CA VAL A 152 -10.48 16.45 4.48
C VAL A 152 -11.23 16.96 5.68
N ARG A 153 -10.56 16.99 6.85
CA ARG A 153 -11.13 17.51 8.08
C ARG A 153 -11.39 19.01 7.89
N SER A 154 -12.62 19.45 8.12
CA SER A 154 -13.03 20.84 7.92
C SER A 154 -13.10 21.68 9.20
N SER A 155 -12.86 21.06 10.36
CA SER A 155 -12.93 21.72 11.66
C SER A 155 -11.95 21.13 12.67
N GLY A 156 -11.59 21.92 13.69
CA GLY A 156 -10.66 21.54 14.75
C GLY A 156 -9.19 21.66 14.33
N PRO A 157 -8.26 21.12 15.13
CA PRO A 157 -6.84 21.22 14.84
C PRO A 157 -6.44 20.39 13.61
N PRO A 158 -5.39 20.82 12.88
CA PRO A 158 -4.80 20.04 11.80
C PRO A 158 -4.31 18.66 12.26
N TRP A 159 -4.28 17.71 11.34
CA TRP A 159 -3.76 16.38 11.59
C TRP A 159 -2.30 16.41 12.07
N GLY A 160 -2.00 15.61 13.09
CA GLY A 160 -0.65 15.52 13.66
C GLY A 160 -0.18 16.74 14.45
N GLN A 161 -1.01 17.79 14.58
CA GLN A 161 -0.66 19.01 15.32
C GLN A 161 -1.77 19.48 16.27
N PRO A 162 -2.20 18.68 17.26
CA PRO A 162 -3.31 19.03 18.15
C PRO A 162 -3.00 20.16 19.16
N HIS A 163 -1.73 20.54 19.34
CA HIS A 163 -1.28 21.49 20.37
C HIS A 163 -0.50 22.69 19.79
N SER A 164 -0.47 22.87 18.46
CA SER A 164 0.23 23.98 17.83
C SER A 164 -0.60 25.26 17.90
N PHE A 165 -0.26 26.18 18.81
CA PHE A 165 -0.89 27.49 18.86
C PHE A 165 -0.11 28.52 18.03
N PRO A 166 -0.76 29.36 17.21
CA PRO A 166 -2.20 29.43 16.88
C PRO A 166 -2.55 28.76 15.54
N HIS A 167 -3.66 28.01 15.49
CA HIS A 167 -4.29 27.50 14.26
C HIS A 167 -5.72 28.05 14.09
N SER A 168 -6.21 28.06 12.85
CA SER A 168 -7.51 28.64 12.43
C SER A 168 -8.73 27.76 12.72
N ASP A 169 -8.55 26.59 13.34
CA ASP A 169 -9.58 25.57 13.59
C ASP A 169 -10.34 25.08 12.35
N THR A 170 -9.72 25.20 11.16
CA THR A 170 -10.29 24.74 9.89
C THR A 170 -9.89 23.31 9.52
N GLY A 171 -9.42 22.50 10.47
CA GLY A 171 -8.86 21.18 10.22
C GLY A 171 -7.69 21.23 9.24
N ASP A 172 -7.75 20.41 8.19
CA ASP A 172 -6.69 20.25 7.19
C ASP A 172 -6.95 21.06 5.90
N LEU A 173 -7.97 21.93 5.88
CA LEU A 173 -8.38 22.66 4.66
C LEU A 173 -7.30 23.54 4.04
N GLN A 174 -6.29 23.94 4.81
CA GLN A 174 -5.21 24.83 4.36
C GLN A 174 -3.99 24.07 3.84
N HIS A 175 -4.06 22.74 3.74
CA HIS A 175 -2.95 21.94 3.24
C HIS A 175 -2.60 22.32 1.78
N PRO A 176 -1.32 22.59 1.45
CA PRO A 176 -0.92 23.22 0.18
C PRO A 176 -1.22 22.37 -1.06
N HIS A 177 -1.41 21.07 -0.89
CA HIS A 177 -1.73 20.14 -1.96
C HIS A 177 -3.23 19.89 -2.16
N LEU A 178 -4.09 20.63 -1.46
CA LEU A 178 -5.54 20.52 -1.59
C LEU A 178 -6.12 21.65 -2.45
N ARG A 179 -7.13 21.30 -3.25
CA ARG A 179 -8.00 22.28 -3.93
C ARG A 179 -9.46 21.90 -3.79
N GLN A 180 -10.32 22.90 -3.85
CA GLN A 180 -11.76 22.69 -3.91
C GLN A 180 -12.17 22.20 -5.30
N PHE A 181 -13.20 21.36 -5.36
CA PHE A 181 -13.83 21.03 -6.63
C PHE A 181 -14.64 22.22 -7.14
N GLU A 182 -14.49 22.55 -8.42
CA GLU A 182 -15.29 23.60 -9.05
C GLU A 182 -16.78 23.24 -9.03
N GLY A 183 -17.63 24.23 -8.75
CA GLY A 183 -19.09 24.03 -8.68
C GLY A 183 -19.60 23.36 -7.39
N CYS A 184 -18.72 23.00 -6.45
CA CYS A 184 -19.12 22.38 -5.18
C CYS A 184 -18.98 23.34 -4.00
N PRO A 185 -19.99 23.44 -3.11
CA PRO A 185 -19.91 24.32 -1.96
C PRO A 185 -18.72 23.97 -1.06
N PRO A 186 -17.98 24.96 -0.51
CA PRO A 186 -16.73 24.70 0.22
C PRO A 186 -16.89 23.70 1.37
N LEU A 187 -18.01 23.73 2.08
CA LEU A 187 -18.24 22.88 3.26
C LEU A 187 -19.21 21.72 3.00
N ALA A 188 -19.53 21.42 1.74
CA ALA A 188 -20.42 20.30 1.43
C ALA A 188 -19.73 18.95 1.69
N GLU A 189 -20.44 18.04 2.35
CA GLU A 189 -19.96 16.65 2.58
C GLU A 189 -20.07 15.79 1.31
N GLN A 190 -20.76 16.28 0.28
CA GLN A 190 -20.93 15.62 -1.02
C GLN A 190 -20.79 16.63 -2.17
N CYS A 191 -20.34 16.13 -3.32
CA CYS A 191 -20.13 16.92 -4.52
C CYS A 191 -20.42 16.05 -5.75
N ALA A 192 -21.10 16.65 -6.73
CA ALA A 192 -21.48 15.98 -7.98
C ALA A 192 -20.90 16.78 -9.15
N LEU A 193 -20.06 16.12 -9.93
CA LEU A 193 -19.47 16.65 -11.15
C LEU A 193 -20.23 16.07 -12.33
N LEU A 194 -20.97 16.93 -13.02
CA LEU A 194 -21.61 16.57 -14.28
C LEU A 194 -20.52 16.39 -15.36
N THR A 195 -20.70 15.38 -16.20
CA THR A 195 -19.89 15.16 -17.41
C THR A 195 -20.35 16.04 -18.55
#